data_AF-A0A522CA58-F1
#
_entry.id   AF-A0A522CA58-F1
#
_cell.length_a   1.000
_cell.length_b   1.000
_cell.length_c   1.000
_cell.angle_alpha   90.00
_cell.angle_beta   90.00
_cell.angle_gamma   90.00
#
_symmetry.space_group_name_H-M   'P 1'
#
loop_
_entity.id
_entity.type
_entity.pdbx_description
1 polymer ?
#
loop_
_entity_poly.entity_id
_entity_poly.type
_entity_poly.pdbx_seq_one_letter_code
_entity_poly.pdbx_strand_id
1 'polypeptide(L)'
;WDHFFGTAGRAKTVIAFSDIDQKTGGSNGLVRSDFESRPWYNYQTFDFRKVRALRISTELEKELEENALLSIIPYARWNRMELLPGWGIFKSGTRYFGYDSTTEFYSLGLLTKYRHDFDILRSRFITGIDLDYTSGQYLEKRIKVTKNGDKYVSYAYAENTDNNYDYDAVFTGISPYVQIESSPFEKLRLTAGARYDNLSYDYDTKLAQNANRPADTRLDFNHLSPKAGLTYEITKDISGFISYNHGFRVPSSGDLFRGTASTAINLKPIKADSYELGTRGKFAGIFTFNTAVYYMLKKDDIVSFSSSTGVSERLNAGKTEHKGIELGLGVKPINRVELNTSLSYASHRYKSYKVSNTTDFSGKEIPQAPRTIANTALDYKPALLNGGFAEIEWVRLGKYWMNDANTETYKGHDLFNVRVSYSISKQWELYAKVINIADKLYAERASKSGSDPALFAPGQPRTFFAGLNYKWGGK
;
A
#
# COMPACT_ATOMS: atom_id res chain seq x y z
N TRP A 1 18.57 -15.10 12.83
CA TRP A 1 19.53 -16.18 13.11
C TRP A 1 19.19 -17.36 12.24
N ASP A 2 20.21 -17.92 11.59
CA ASP A 2 20.07 -19.08 10.73
C ASP A 2 20.69 -20.27 11.47
N HIS A 3 19.93 -21.35 11.59
CA HIS A 3 20.38 -22.59 12.21
C HIS A 3 20.07 -23.75 11.27
N PHE A 4 21.02 -24.66 11.10
CA PHE A 4 20.88 -25.79 10.19
C PHE A 4 20.77 -27.07 11.00
N PHE A 5 19.73 -27.87 10.74
CA PHE A 5 19.52 -29.16 11.37
C PHE A 5 19.86 -30.25 10.35
N GLY A 6 20.99 -30.93 10.53
CA GLY A 6 21.47 -31.94 9.57
C GLY A 6 21.78 -31.35 8.19
N THR A 7 21.72 -32.18 7.14
CA THR A 7 22.09 -31.80 5.77
C THR A 7 20.98 -31.11 4.97
N ALA A 8 19.71 -31.22 5.39
CA ALA A 8 18.54 -30.81 4.58
C ALA A 8 17.53 -29.92 5.33
N GLY A 9 17.79 -29.54 6.59
CA GLY A 9 16.90 -28.73 7.41
C GLY A 9 17.46 -27.35 7.73
N ARG A 10 16.64 -26.31 7.65
CA ARG A 10 17.00 -24.91 7.96
C ARG A 10 15.93 -24.25 8.83
N ALA A 11 16.36 -23.60 9.91
CA ALA A 11 15.57 -22.62 10.64
C ALA A 11 16.13 -21.22 10.39
N LYS A 12 15.26 -20.27 10.05
CA LYS A 12 15.59 -18.85 9.99
C LYS A 12 14.64 -18.04 10.83
N THR A 13 15.14 -17.46 11.91
CA THR A 13 14.37 -16.56 12.78
C THR A 13 14.68 -15.11 12.48
N VAL A 14 13.63 -14.31 12.31
CA VAL A 14 13.68 -12.85 12.14
C VAL A 14 12.89 -12.21 13.27
N ILE A 15 13.51 -11.24 13.93
CA ILE A 15 12.89 -10.38 14.94
C ILE A 15 13.08 -8.94 14.47
N ALA A 16 12.00 -8.17 14.45
CA ALA A 16 12.03 -6.76 14.11
C ALA A 16 11.24 -5.98 15.15
N PHE A 17 11.86 -4.92 15.66
CA PHE A 17 11.23 -3.94 16.54
C PHE A 17 11.34 -2.55 15.92
N SER A 18 10.28 -1.74 16.08
CA SER A 18 10.25 -0.35 15.64
C SER A 18 9.56 0.49 16.70
N ASP A 19 10.12 1.66 16.98
CA ASP A 19 9.53 2.72 17.80
C ASP A 19 9.70 4.04 17.06
N ILE A 20 8.58 4.67 16.71
CA ILE A 20 8.51 5.93 15.99
C ILE A 20 7.75 6.90 16.89
N ASP A 21 8.39 8.01 17.29
CA ASP A 21 7.71 9.15 17.94
C ASP A 21 7.89 10.38 17.04
N GLN A 22 6.86 10.70 16.28
CA GLN A 22 6.82 11.86 15.40
C GLN A 22 5.98 12.96 16.03
N LYS A 23 6.61 14.11 16.31
CA LYS A 23 5.92 15.37 16.61
C LYS A 23 5.61 16.09 15.31
N THR A 24 4.48 16.78 15.24
CA THR A 24 4.04 17.55 14.05
C THR A 24 3.83 16.69 12.80
N GLY A 25 3.29 15.47 12.99
CA GLY A 25 3.35 14.37 12.02
C GLY A 25 2.24 14.25 10.99
N GLY A 26 1.29 15.19 10.94
CA GLY A 26 0.29 15.24 9.87
C GLY A 26 0.70 16.22 8.78
N SER A 27 0.89 15.75 7.53
CA SER A 27 0.90 16.66 6.38
C SER A 27 -0.50 17.27 6.22
N ASN A 28 -0.81 18.30 7.00
CA ASN A 28 -2.05 19.04 6.86
C ASN A 28 -1.97 19.79 5.54
N GLY A 29 -2.89 19.48 4.63
CA GLY A 29 -2.92 20.16 3.34
C GLY A 29 -3.15 21.65 3.54
N LEU A 30 -2.39 22.46 2.82
CA LEU A 30 -2.55 23.91 2.76
C LEU A 30 -3.59 24.26 1.71
N VAL A 31 -4.40 25.29 1.97
CA VAL A 31 -5.17 25.93 0.90
C VAL A 31 -4.20 26.52 -0.14
N ARG A 32 -4.67 26.71 -1.37
CA ARG A 32 -3.83 27.14 -2.50
C ARG A 32 -2.97 28.38 -2.20
N SER A 33 -3.54 29.42 -1.58
CA SER A 33 -2.82 30.65 -1.24
C SER A 33 -1.63 30.41 -0.30
N ASP A 34 -1.81 29.56 0.71
CA ASP A 34 -0.77 29.24 1.69
C ASP A 34 0.26 28.28 1.08
N PHE A 35 -0.18 27.34 0.24
CA PHE A 35 0.73 26.48 -0.52
C PHE A 35 1.68 27.30 -1.41
N GLU A 36 1.17 28.33 -2.09
CA GLU A 36 1.93 29.16 -3.02
C GLU A 36 2.82 30.20 -2.30
N SER A 37 2.39 30.74 -1.16
CA SER A 37 3.10 31.82 -0.47
C SER A 37 3.95 31.38 0.74
N ARG A 38 3.59 30.26 1.39
CA ARG A 38 4.21 29.78 2.63
C ARG A 38 4.08 28.26 2.80
N PRO A 39 4.68 27.45 1.92
CA PRO A 39 4.56 25.99 1.92
C PRO A 39 5.10 25.30 3.18
N TRP A 40 5.81 25.99 4.06
CA TRP A 40 6.28 25.47 5.36
C TRP A 40 5.25 25.66 6.49
N TYR A 41 4.10 26.29 6.22
CA TYR A 41 3.12 26.55 7.27
C TYR A 41 2.45 25.27 7.75
N ASN A 42 2.20 25.18 9.06
CA ASN A 42 1.38 24.13 9.66
C ASN A 42 0.28 24.78 10.50
N TYR A 43 -0.97 24.41 10.22
CA TYR A 43 -2.13 24.87 10.98
C TYR A 43 -2.20 24.26 12.38
N GLN A 44 -1.53 23.14 12.64
CA GLN A 44 -1.56 22.43 13.93
C GLN A 44 -0.25 22.62 14.71
N THR A 45 -0.35 22.77 16.03
CA THR A 45 0.82 22.94 16.92
C THR A 45 0.99 21.83 17.96
N PHE A 46 0.10 20.84 17.99
CA PHE A 46 0.05 19.81 19.04
C PHE A 46 -0.11 18.38 18.50
N ASP A 47 0.07 18.18 17.20
CA ASP A 47 -0.13 16.88 16.57
C ASP A 47 1.06 15.93 16.77
N PHE A 48 0.78 14.64 16.85
CA PHE A 48 1.78 13.59 16.95
C PHE A 48 1.31 12.28 16.34
N ARG A 49 2.27 11.44 15.96
CA ARG A 49 2.07 10.03 15.63
C ARG A 49 3.11 9.19 16.36
N LYS A 50 2.66 8.24 17.18
CA LYS A 50 3.51 7.26 17.83
C LYS A 50 3.19 5.87 17.30
N VAL A 51 4.19 5.12 16.88
CA VAL A 51 4.03 3.75 16.38
C VAL A 51 5.07 2.85 17.04
N ARG A 52 4.59 1.79 17.69
CA ARG A 52 5.43 0.72 18.22
C ARG A 52 5.02 -0.59 17.59
N ALA A 53 6.00 -1.36 17.14
CA ALA A 53 5.74 -2.64 16.52
C ALA A 53 6.82 -3.66 16.89
N LEU A 54 6.39 -4.89 17.14
CA LEU A 54 7.24 -6.06 17.29
C LEU A 54 6.76 -7.16 16.35
N ARG A 55 7.68 -7.77 15.62
CA ARG A 55 7.40 -8.87 14.69
C ARG A 55 8.42 -9.96 14.94
N ILE A 56 7.95 -11.20 15.09
CA ILE A 56 8.77 -12.39 15.25
C ILE A 56 8.24 -13.44 14.29
N SER A 57 9.13 -14.07 13.53
CA SER A 57 8.80 -15.23 12.69
C SER A 57 9.98 -16.18 12.64
N THR A 58 9.68 -17.48 12.62
CA THR A 58 10.69 -18.51 12.40
C THR A 58 10.27 -19.33 11.19
N GLU A 59 11.06 -19.30 10.13
CA GLU A 59 10.89 -20.14 8.95
C GLU A 59 11.61 -21.47 9.19
N LEU A 60 10.84 -22.56 9.24
CA LEU A 60 11.35 -23.93 9.33
C LEU A 60 11.17 -24.59 7.97
N GLU A 61 12.27 -24.92 7.30
CA GLU A 61 12.28 -25.59 6.01
C GLU A 61 13.01 -26.92 6.09
N LYS A 62 12.47 -27.92 5.43
CA LYS A 62 13.08 -29.25 5.28
C LYS A 62 12.82 -29.77 3.88
N GLU A 63 13.89 -30.02 3.13
CA GLU A 63 13.79 -30.82 1.91
C GLU A 63 13.52 -32.28 2.33
N LEU A 64 12.44 -32.83 1.79
CA LEU A 64 11.99 -34.20 1.96
C LEU A 64 12.37 -34.92 0.66
N GLU A 65 13.26 -35.90 0.73
CA GLU A 65 13.83 -36.55 -0.48
C GLU A 65 14.50 -35.51 -1.41
N GLU A 66 14.64 -35.81 -2.71
CA GLU A 66 15.23 -34.88 -3.69
C GLU A 66 14.21 -33.96 -4.37
N ASN A 67 12.91 -34.19 -4.19
CA ASN A 67 11.85 -33.57 -4.98
C ASN A 67 10.73 -32.92 -4.14
N ALA A 68 10.79 -32.92 -2.81
CA ALA A 68 9.76 -32.31 -1.98
C ALA A 68 10.32 -31.36 -0.92
N LEU A 69 9.55 -30.32 -0.58
CA LEU A 69 9.90 -29.35 0.44
C LEU A 69 8.71 -29.13 1.37
N LEU A 70 8.98 -29.20 2.67
CA LEU A 70 8.06 -28.73 3.70
C LEU A 70 8.59 -27.41 4.29
N SER A 71 7.71 -26.42 4.38
CA SER A 71 7.99 -25.12 4.99
C SER A 71 6.86 -24.75 5.95
N ILE A 72 7.23 -24.37 7.17
CA ILE A 72 6.32 -23.99 8.26
C ILE A 72 6.84 -22.70 8.88
N ILE A 73 6.01 -21.67 8.92
CA ILE A 73 6.38 -20.34 9.41
C ILE A 73 5.38 -19.89 10.48
N PRO A 74 5.56 -20.25 11.77
CA PRO A 74 4.88 -19.57 12.85
C PRO A 74 5.35 -18.11 12.92
N TYR A 75 4.41 -17.21 13.22
CA TYR A 75 4.73 -15.81 13.46
C TYR A 75 3.87 -15.23 14.59
N ALA A 76 4.44 -14.22 15.26
CA ALA A 76 3.78 -13.39 16.24
C ALA A 76 4.01 -11.91 15.91
N ARG A 77 3.00 -11.08 16.14
CA ARG A 77 3.00 -9.67 15.80
C ARG A 77 2.34 -8.89 16.93
N TRP A 78 2.92 -7.77 17.30
CA TRP A 78 2.28 -6.77 18.14
C TRP A 78 2.48 -5.40 17.50
N ASN A 79 1.45 -4.56 17.54
CA ASN A 79 1.50 -3.23 16.99
C ASN A 79 0.58 -2.31 17.79
N ARG A 80 1.09 -1.14 18.15
CA ARG A 80 0.33 -0.07 18.79
C ARG A 80 0.61 1.24 18.08
N MET A 81 -0.46 1.96 17.74
CA MET A 81 -0.39 3.27 17.12
C MET A 81 -1.25 4.25 17.90
N GLU A 82 -0.68 5.41 18.23
CA GLU A 82 -1.37 6.55 18.84
C GLU A 82 -1.25 7.75 17.90
N LEU A 83 -2.35 8.46 17.66
CA LEU A 83 -2.42 9.55 16.70
C LEU A 83 -3.29 10.69 17.20
N LEU A 84 -2.74 11.91 17.17
CA LEU A 84 -3.43 13.14 17.56
C LEU A 84 -3.17 14.24 16.52
N PRO A 85 -4.22 14.91 15.99
CA PRO A 85 -5.57 14.38 15.88
C PRO A 85 -5.58 13.16 14.94
N GLY A 86 -6.39 12.15 15.24
CA GLY A 86 -6.49 10.88 14.50
C GLY A 86 -6.87 11.01 13.02
N TRP A 87 -7.84 11.86 12.71
CA TRP A 87 -8.35 12.08 11.35
C TRP A 87 -8.17 13.53 10.88
N GLY A 88 -8.41 14.46 11.80
CA GLY A 88 -8.37 15.89 11.52
C GLY A 88 -9.12 16.67 12.60
N ILE A 89 -9.25 17.97 12.38
CA ILE A 89 -10.01 18.87 13.24
C ILE A 89 -11.26 19.30 12.49
N PHE A 90 -12.40 19.08 13.10
CA PHE A 90 -13.73 19.36 12.57
C PHE A 90 -14.32 20.59 13.26
N LYS A 91 -15.29 21.21 12.59
CA LYS A 91 -16.01 22.38 13.10
C LYS A 91 -17.50 22.04 13.23
N SER A 92 -18.08 22.36 14.38
CA SER A 92 -19.54 22.34 14.59
C SER A 92 -19.96 23.65 15.22
N GLY A 93 -20.73 24.45 14.50
CA GLY A 93 -21.04 25.83 14.87
C GLY A 93 -19.74 26.65 15.04
N THR A 94 -19.53 27.20 16.23
CA THR A 94 -18.31 27.96 16.58
C THR A 94 -17.21 27.11 17.22
N ARG A 95 -17.47 25.82 17.49
CA ARG A 95 -16.56 24.93 18.22
C ARG A 95 -15.73 24.08 17.26
N TYR A 96 -14.49 23.81 17.64
CA TYR A 96 -13.61 22.89 16.96
C TYR A 96 -13.37 21.66 17.83
N PHE A 97 -13.32 20.49 17.20
CA PHE A 97 -13.07 19.23 17.88
C PHE A 97 -12.24 18.30 17.01
N GLY A 98 -11.58 17.34 17.63
CA GLY A 98 -10.84 16.28 16.94
C GLY A 98 -10.91 15.01 17.76
N TYR A 99 -9.99 14.09 17.48
CA TYR A 99 -9.92 12.83 18.18
C TYR A 99 -8.47 12.43 18.49
N ASP A 100 -8.27 11.82 19.65
CA ASP A 100 -7.06 11.09 20.01
C ASP A 100 -7.35 9.60 19.81
N SER A 101 -6.67 8.99 18.84
CA SER A 101 -6.97 7.63 18.40
C SER A 101 -5.85 6.67 18.77
N THR A 102 -6.20 5.58 19.44
CA THR A 102 -5.31 4.46 19.73
C THR A 102 -5.80 3.23 19.00
N THR A 103 -4.92 2.58 18.23
CA THR A 103 -5.15 1.26 17.65
C THR A 103 -4.07 0.32 18.16
N GLU A 104 -4.47 -0.80 18.74
CA GLU A 104 -3.55 -1.81 19.24
C GLU A 104 -3.98 -3.19 18.76
N PHE A 105 -3.05 -4.05 18.37
CA PHE A 105 -3.38 -5.44 18.09
C PHE A 105 -2.20 -6.37 18.36
N TYR A 106 -2.55 -7.62 18.63
CA TYR A 106 -1.65 -8.75 18.67
C TYR A 106 -2.16 -9.83 17.73
N SER A 107 -1.24 -10.43 16.96
CA SER A 107 -1.54 -11.53 16.04
C SER A 107 -0.65 -12.72 16.31
N LEU A 108 -1.24 -13.92 16.25
CA LEU A 108 -0.55 -15.18 16.02
C LEU A 108 -0.97 -15.73 14.66
N GLY A 109 -0.02 -16.33 13.95
CA GLY A 109 -0.37 -17.07 12.76
C GLY A 109 0.63 -18.14 12.40
N LEU A 110 0.23 -18.94 11.43
CA LEU A 110 0.99 -20.06 10.92
C LEU A 110 0.82 -20.09 9.41
N LEU A 111 1.93 -20.05 8.68
CA LEU A 111 1.94 -20.29 7.24
C LEU A 111 2.54 -21.67 7.00
N THR A 112 1.89 -22.49 6.18
CA THR A 112 2.41 -23.81 5.81
C THR A 112 2.46 -23.94 4.30
N LYS A 113 3.45 -24.68 3.82
CA LYS A 113 3.66 -24.94 2.40
C LYS A 113 4.30 -26.31 2.25
N TYR A 114 3.65 -27.17 1.49
CA TYR A 114 4.20 -28.41 0.97
C TYR A 114 4.34 -28.26 -0.54
N ARG A 115 5.55 -28.50 -1.05
CA ARG A 115 5.90 -28.51 -2.47
C ARG A 115 6.36 -29.92 -2.83
N HIS A 116 5.88 -30.44 -3.96
CA HIS A 116 6.37 -31.69 -4.53
C HIS A 116 6.55 -31.54 -6.03
N ASP A 117 7.73 -31.91 -6.52
CA ASP A 117 8.13 -31.90 -7.92
C ASP A 117 7.96 -33.30 -8.52
N PHE A 118 7.33 -33.36 -9.68
CA PHE A 118 7.07 -34.57 -10.43
C PHE A 118 7.70 -34.47 -11.82
N ASP A 119 8.27 -35.58 -12.29
CA ASP A 119 8.83 -35.65 -13.64
C ASP A 119 7.76 -35.51 -14.72
N ILE A 120 6.54 -36.01 -14.45
CA ILE A 120 5.43 -35.94 -15.39
C ILE A 120 5.11 -34.48 -15.74
N LEU A 121 5.24 -34.16 -17.03
CA LEU A 121 5.07 -32.81 -17.57
C LEU A 121 5.92 -31.73 -16.86
N ARG A 122 7.03 -32.11 -16.21
CA ARG A 122 7.85 -31.22 -15.37
C ARG A 122 6.98 -30.38 -14.44
N SER A 123 6.17 -31.07 -13.63
CA SER A 123 5.11 -30.45 -12.85
C SER A 123 5.52 -30.27 -11.40
N ARG A 124 5.08 -29.17 -10.80
CA ARG A 124 5.24 -28.83 -9.40
C ARG A 124 3.87 -28.64 -8.78
N PHE A 125 3.58 -29.42 -7.75
CA PHE A 125 2.41 -29.26 -6.91
C PHE A 125 2.78 -28.48 -5.65
N ILE A 126 1.96 -27.51 -5.27
CA ILE A 126 2.12 -26.69 -4.08
C ILE A 126 0.78 -26.65 -3.35
N THR A 127 0.79 -26.95 -2.07
CA THR A 127 -0.41 -26.84 -1.21
C THR A 127 -0.02 -26.30 0.15
N GLY A 128 -0.98 -25.71 0.87
CA GLY A 128 -0.75 -25.22 2.21
C GLY A 128 -2.00 -24.66 2.84
N ILE A 129 -1.85 -24.24 4.09
CA ILE A 129 -2.87 -23.54 4.86
C ILE A 129 -2.23 -22.39 5.61
N ASP A 130 -2.89 -21.23 5.54
CA ASP A 130 -2.54 -20.06 6.35
C ASP A 130 -3.58 -19.87 7.45
N LEU A 131 -3.11 -19.66 8.67
CA LEU A 131 -3.92 -19.37 9.85
C LEU A 131 -3.53 -17.99 10.40
N ASP A 132 -4.53 -17.20 10.77
CA ASP A 132 -4.36 -15.90 11.42
C ASP A 132 -5.39 -15.76 12.54
N TYR A 133 -4.91 -15.43 13.74
CA TYR A 133 -5.72 -14.99 14.86
C TYR A 133 -5.18 -13.64 15.32
N THR A 134 -6.00 -12.60 15.25
CA THR A 134 -5.61 -11.24 15.60
C THR A 134 -6.62 -10.64 16.57
N SER A 135 -6.21 -10.34 17.80
CA SER A 135 -7.03 -9.57 18.75
C SER A 135 -6.65 -8.10 18.65
N GLY A 136 -7.60 -7.27 18.22
CA GLY A 136 -7.43 -5.82 18.04
C GLY A 136 -8.30 -5.00 18.98
N GLN A 137 -7.82 -3.82 19.33
CA GLN A 137 -8.51 -2.82 20.15
C GLN A 137 -8.47 -1.47 19.44
N TYR A 138 -9.56 -0.71 19.56
CA TYR A 138 -9.64 0.64 19.02
C TYR A 138 -10.31 1.58 20.02
N LEU A 139 -9.63 2.68 20.33
CA LEU A 139 -10.12 3.74 21.20
C LEU A 139 -10.00 5.08 20.49
N GLU A 140 -11.06 5.88 20.52
CA GLU A 140 -11.10 7.21 19.93
C GLU A 140 -11.72 8.20 20.93
N LYS A 141 -10.84 8.93 21.65
CA LYS A 141 -11.25 9.94 22.63
C LYS A 141 -11.51 11.27 21.96
N ARG A 142 -12.57 11.95 22.35
CA ARG A 142 -12.89 13.27 21.78
C ARG A 142 -12.07 14.36 22.46
N ILE A 143 -11.54 15.28 21.64
CA ILE A 143 -10.86 16.49 22.13
C ILE A 143 -11.63 17.74 21.69
N LYS A 144 -11.65 18.75 22.55
CA LYS A 144 -12.08 20.12 22.25
C LYS A 144 -10.84 20.91 21.85
N VAL A 145 -10.89 21.59 20.71
CA VAL A 145 -9.74 22.28 20.12
C VAL A 145 -9.92 23.79 20.19
N THR A 146 -8.87 24.47 20.63
CA THR A 146 -8.80 25.93 20.64
C THR A 146 -8.10 26.41 19.37
N LYS A 147 -8.75 27.34 18.67
CA LYS A 147 -8.20 27.99 17.48
C LYS A 147 -7.88 29.46 17.77
N ASN A 148 -6.71 29.93 17.34
CA ASN A 148 -6.33 31.34 17.34
C ASN A 148 -5.93 31.74 15.92
N GLY A 149 -6.69 32.65 15.30
CA GLY A 149 -6.54 32.99 13.89
C GLY A 149 -6.77 31.76 13.00
N ASP A 150 -5.76 31.41 12.20
CA ASP A 150 -5.76 30.22 11.33
C ASP A 150 -5.17 28.97 12.01
N LYS A 151 -4.54 29.09 13.19
CA LYS A 151 -3.88 27.98 13.90
C LYS A 151 -4.75 27.32 14.96
N TYR A 152 -4.62 26.01 15.07
CA TYR A 152 -5.07 25.20 16.18
C TYR A 152 -3.94 25.11 17.21
N VAL A 153 -4.16 25.73 18.37
CA VAL A 153 -3.07 26.05 19.33
C VAL A 153 -3.06 25.16 20.56
N SER A 154 -4.20 24.61 20.96
CA SER A 154 -4.31 23.72 22.11
C SER A 154 -5.53 22.82 22.02
N TYR A 155 -5.56 21.79 22.87
CA TYR A 155 -6.71 20.91 23.03
C TYR A 155 -6.93 20.55 24.50
N ALA A 156 -8.15 20.13 24.81
CA ALA A 156 -8.51 19.50 26.08
C ALA A 156 -9.38 18.28 25.78
N TYR A 157 -9.28 17.22 26.59
CA TYR A 157 -10.18 16.08 26.46
C TYR A 157 -11.62 16.51 26.79
N ALA A 158 -12.57 16.00 26.01
CA ALA A 158 -13.98 16.09 26.33
C ALA A 158 -14.35 15.07 27.43
N GLU A 159 -15.64 15.01 27.82
CA GLU A 159 -16.08 14.00 28.78
C GLU A 159 -16.03 12.60 28.14
N ASN A 160 -15.86 11.55 28.94
CA ASN A 160 -15.75 10.18 28.39
C ASN A 160 -17.01 9.73 27.63
N THR A 161 -18.17 10.26 27.99
CA THR A 161 -19.45 10.07 27.27
C THR A 161 -19.42 10.66 25.85
N ASP A 162 -18.50 11.58 25.57
CA ASP A 162 -18.28 12.18 24.25
C ASP A 162 -17.34 11.35 23.36
N ASN A 163 -16.73 10.27 23.88
CA ASN A 163 -15.81 9.42 23.11
C ASN A 163 -16.52 8.82 21.89
N ASN A 164 -15.77 8.70 20.79
CA ASN A 164 -16.36 8.30 19.52
C ASN A 164 -16.38 6.78 19.32
N TYR A 165 -15.35 6.08 19.76
CA TYR A 165 -15.25 4.62 19.65
C TYR A 165 -14.45 4.07 20.83
N ASP A 166 -14.87 2.92 21.34
CA ASP A 166 -14.10 2.09 22.27
C ASP A 166 -14.60 0.66 22.07
N TYR A 167 -13.80 -0.19 21.42
CA TYR A 167 -14.21 -1.55 21.07
C TYR A 167 -13.02 -2.48 20.91
N ASP A 168 -13.29 -3.77 21.09
CA ASP A 168 -12.40 -4.87 20.70
C ASP A 168 -12.94 -5.53 19.43
N ALA A 169 -12.03 -5.96 18.55
CA ALA A 169 -12.35 -6.65 17.31
C ALA A 169 -11.35 -7.80 17.09
N VAL A 170 -11.83 -9.03 17.24
CA VAL A 170 -11.02 -10.24 17.03
C VAL A 170 -11.22 -10.74 15.61
N PHE A 171 -10.14 -10.80 14.84
CA PHE A 171 -10.11 -11.39 13.50
C PHE A 171 -9.60 -12.83 13.57
N THR A 172 -10.27 -13.76 12.88
CA THR A 172 -9.80 -15.13 12.67
C THR A 172 -9.87 -15.49 11.20
N GLY A 173 -8.81 -16.09 10.66
CA GLY A 173 -8.72 -16.52 9.27
C GLY A 173 -8.14 -17.92 9.10
N ILE A 174 -8.78 -18.73 8.28
CA ILE A 174 -8.34 -20.06 7.86
C ILE A 174 -8.37 -20.11 6.34
N SER A 175 -7.20 -20.30 5.72
CA SER A 175 -7.04 -20.08 4.29
C SER A 175 -6.23 -21.18 3.59
N PRO A 176 -6.83 -22.34 3.29
CA PRO A 176 -6.18 -23.37 2.48
C PRO A 176 -6.00 -22.94 1.02
N TYR A 177 -4.92 -23.40 0.39
CA TYR A 177 -4.62 -23.11 -1.01
C TYR A 177 -3.93 -24.27 -1.72
N VAL A 178 -4.07 -24.29 -3.04
CA VAL A 178 -3.42 -25.25 -3.93
C VAL A 178 -2.98 -24.58 -5.22
N GLN A 179 -1.86 -25.01 -5.78
CA GLN A 179 -1.31 -24.53 -7.03
C GLN A 179 -0.56 -25.66 -7.75
N ILE A 180 -0.75 -25.72 -9.07
CA ILE A 180 0.01 -26.57 -9.97
C ILE A 180 0.74 -25.66 -10.95
N GLU A 181 2.04 -25.90 -11.09
CA GLU A 181 2.85 -25.36 -12.17
C GLU A 181 3.29 -26.52 -13.04
N SER A 182 3.18 -26.40 -14.36
CA SER A 182 3.54 -27.51 -15.27
C SER A 182 4.19 -26.96 -16.51
N SER A 183 5.22 -27.66 -17.01
CA SER A 183 5.86 -27.32 -18.27
C SER A 183 5.70 -28.48 -19.26
N PRO A 184 4.50 -28.69 -19.84
CA PRO A 184 4.22 -29.87 -20.67
C PRO A 184 5.06 -29.90 -21.96
N PHE A 185 5.47 -28.73 -22.46
CA PHE A 185 6.40 -28.57 -23.58
C PHE A 185 7.59 -27.72 -23.12
N GLU A 186 8.73 -27.78 -23.83
CA GLU A 186 9.98 -27.12 -23.40
C GLU A 186 9.80 -25.60 -23.22
N LYS A 187 9.05 -24.98 -24.13
CA LYS A 187 8.84 -23.52 -24.18
C LYS A 187 7.59 -23.05 -23.46
N LEU A 188 6.77 -23.95 -22.92
CA LEU A 188 5.46 -23.62 -22.35
C LEU A 188 5.45 -23.90 -20.86
N ARG A 189 5.16 -22.89 -20.05
CA ARG A 189 4.86 -23.03 -18.62
C ARG A 189 3.43 -22.60 -18.34
N LEU A 190 2.68 -23.47 -17.68
CA LEU A 190 1.32 -23.26 -17.24
C LEU A 190 1.28 -23.14 -15.72
N THR A 191 0.37 -22.34 -15.20
CA THR A 191 0.11 -22.23 -13.77
C THR A 191 -1.40 -22.17 -13.55
N ALA A 192 -1.90 -22.95 -12.62
CA ALA A 192 -3.28 -22.89 -12.15
C ALA A 192 -3.29 -23.03 -10.63
N GLY A 193 -4.17 -22.30 -9.95
CA GLY A 193 -4.29 -22.43 -8.51
C GLY A 193 -5.57 -21.81 -7.98
N ALA A 194 -5.89 -22.14 -6.74
CA ALA A 194 -7.02 -21.57 -6.03
C ALA A 194 -6.71 -21.47 -4.54
N ARG A 195 -7.27 -20.46 -3.90
CA ARG A 195 -7.25 -20.28 -2.45
C ARG A 195 -8.67 -20.10 -1.96
N TYR A 196 -9.04 -20.81 -0.91
CA TYR A 196 -10.30 -20.58 -0.21
C TYR A 196 -9.99 -19.88 1.10
N ASP A 197 -10.64 -18.76 1.37
CA ASP A 197 -10.47 -17.98 2.59
C ASP A 197 -11.77 -18.03 3.39
N ASN A 198 -11.69 -18.45 4.66
CA ASN A 198 -12.77 -18.36 5.64
C ASN A 198 -12.32 -17.43 6.76
N LEU A 199 -12.94 -16.26 6.84
CA LEU A 199 -12.51 -15.15 7.68
C LEU A 199 -13.67 -14.70 8.56
N SER A 200 -13.38 -14.21 9.77
CA SER A 200 -14.41 -13.69 10.67
C SER A 200 -13.92 -12.53 11.51
N TYR A 201 -14.84 -11.66 11.91
CA TYR A 201 -14.66 -10.65 12.95
C TYR A 201 -15.65 -10.89 14.08
N ASP A 202 -15.15 -10.85 15.31
CA ASP A 202 -15.95 -10.80 16.53
C ASP A 202 -15.77 -9.41 17.16
N TYR A 203 -16.85 -8.65 17.29
CA TYR A 203 -16.86 -7.25 17.70
C TYR A 203 -17.56 -7.08 19.04
N ASP A 204 -16.89 -6.40 19.97
CA ASP A 204 -17.35 -6.12 21.32
C ASP A 204 -17.21 -4.62 21.62
N THR A 205 -18.33 -3.91 21.81
CA THR A 205 -18.33 -2.46 22.08
C THR A 205 -18.32 -2.15 23.58
N LYS A 206 -17.37 -1.32 24.01
CA LYS A 206 -17.26 -0.85 25.40
C LYS A 206 -18.08 0.42 25.67
N LEU A 207 -18.63 1.03 24.61
CA LEU A 207 -19.54 2.17 24.71
C LEU A 207 -21.00 1.72 24.63
N ALA A 208 -21.88 2.51 25.25
CA ALA A 208 -23.32 2.32 25.11
C ALA A 208 -23.75 2.38 23.63
N GLN A 209 -24.59 1.42 23.24
CA GLN A 209 -25.13 1.32 21.89
C GLN A 209 -25.92 2.59 21.51
N ASN A 210 -25.78 3.03 20.27
CA ASN A 210 -26.66 4.03 19.66
C ASN A 210 -26.73 3.85 18.13
N ALA A 211 -27.50 4.68 17.44
CA ALA A 211 -27.69 4.58 15.98
C ALA A 211 -26.40 4.65 15.14
N ASN A 212 -25.32 5.19 15.70
CA ASN A 212 -24.04 5.35 15.00
C ASN A 212 -23.02 4.25 15.34
N ARG A 213 -23.38 3.27 16.18
CA ARG A 213 -22.47 2.20 16.62
C ARG A 213 -23.19 0.85 16.61
N PRO A 214 -22.65 -0.18 15.94
CA PRO A 214 -23.23 -1.51 16.00
C PRO A 214 -23.18 -2.05 17.44
N ALA A 215 -24.14 -2.92 17.77
CA ALA A 215 -24.05 -3.76 18.96
C ALA A 215 -22.98 -4.86 18.73
N ASP A 216 -22.67 -5.60 19.79
CA ASP A 216 -21.79 -6.76 19.71
C ASP A 216 -22.27 -7.71 18.62
N THR A 217 -21.36 -8.13 17.77
CA THR A 217 -21.72 -8.89 16.58
C THR A 217 -20.57 -9.71 16.05
N ARG A 218 -20.92 -10.79 15.36
CA ARG A 218 -19.98 -11.63 14.64
C ARG A 218 -20.31 -11.59 13.15
N LEU A 219 -19.28 -11.34 12.34
CA LEU A 219 -19.39 -11.29 10.89
C LEU A 219 -18.46 -12.32 10.26
N ASP A 220 -19.00 -13.18 9.41
CA ASP A 220 -18.25 -14.21 8.72
C ASP A 220 -18.21 -13.93 7.21
N PHE A 221 -17.04 -14.19 6.61
CA PHE A 221 -16.77 -13.98 5.19
C PHE A 221 -16.10 -15.23 4.61
N ASN A 222 -16.54 -15.65 3.44
CA ASN A 222 -15.90 -16.73 2.70
C ASN A 222 -15.69 -16.35 1.23
N HIS A 223 -14.60 -16.83 0.65
CA HIS A 223 -14.31 -16.55 -0.74
C HIS A 223 -13.35 -17.55 -1.38
N LEU A 224 -13.56 -17.86 -2.67
CA LEU A 224 -12.66 -18.67 -3.48
C LEU A 224 -11.97 -17.79 -4.53
N SER A 225 -10.64 -17.77 -4.49
CA SER A 225 -9.78 -16.95 -5.34
C SER A 225 -9.00 -17.82 -6.34
N PRO A 226 -9.55 -18.11 -7.54
CA PRO A 226 -8.83 -18.82 -8.59
C PRO A 226 -7.80 -17.92 -9.31
N LYS A 227 -6.75 -18.55 -9.83
CA LYS A 227 -5.78 -17.95 -10.75
C LYS A 227 -5.34 -18.91 -11.84
N ALA A 228 -5.01 -18.37 -12.99
CA ALA A 228 -4.45 -19.11 -14.11
C ALA A 228 -3.41 -18.25 -14.85
N GLY A 229 -2.37 -18.88 -15.37
CA GLY A 229 -1.31 -18.19 -16.09
C GLY A 229 -0.63 -19.09 -17.11
N LEU A 230 -0.12 -18.47 -18.15
CA LEU A 230 0.64 -19.10 -19.22
C LEU A 230 1.84 -18.22 -19.52
N THR A 231 3.02 -18.83 -19.61
CA THR A 231 4.24 -18.19 -20.12
C THR A 231 4.76 -19.02 -21.28
N TYR A 232 5.08 -18.36 -22.38
CA TYR A 232 5.66 -18.97 -23.57
C TYR A 232 7.02 -18.35 -23.86
N GLU A 233 8.05 -19.19 -23.98
CA GLU A 233 9.38 -18.81 -24.43
C GLU A 233 9.35 -18.60 -25.95
N ILE A 234 9.27 -17.34 -26.39
CA ILE A 234 9.27 -16.97 -27.81
C ILE A 234 10.67 -17.23 -28.38
N THR A 235 11.71 -16.81 -27.65
CA THR A 235 13.12 -17.11 -27.89
C THR A 235 13.80 -17.36 -26.54
N LYS A 236 15.04 -17.85 -26.53
CA LYS A 236 15.82 -18.08 -25.31
C LYS A 236 15.94 -16.83 -24.40
N ASP A 237 15.84 -15.64 -24.99
CA ASP A 237 15.98 -14.37 -24.28
C ASP A 237 14.66 -13.60 -24.11
N ILE A 238 13.56 -14.05 -24.72
CA ILE A 238 12.28 -13.33 -24.76
C ILE A 238 11.13 -14.27 -24.44
N SER A 239 10.34 -13.90 -23.44
CA SER A 239 9.12 -14.61 -23.05
C SER A 239 7.89 -13.71 -23.16
N GLY A 240 6.78 -14.30 -23.58
CA GLY A 240 5.44 -13.71 -23.48
C GLY A 240 4.66 -14.38 -22.37
N PHE A 241 3.73 -13.67 -21.74
CA PHE A 241 2.87 -14.24 -20.71
C PHE A 241 1.46 -13.66 -20.77
N ILE A 242 0.50 -14.46 -20.33
CA ILE A 242 -0.87 -14.04 -20.04
C ILE A 242 -1.26 -14.57 -18.66
N SER A 243 -2.00 -13.79 -17.88
CA SER A 243 -2.49 -14.22 -16.59
C SER A 243 -3.90 -13.71 -16.30
N TYR A 244 -4.62 -14.49 -15.50
CA TYR A 244 -5.89 -14.16 -14.89
C TYR A 244 -5.77 -14.41 -13.39
N ASN A 245 -6.18 -13.42 -12.60
CA ASN A 245 -6.21 -13.50 -11.15
C ASN A 245 -7.54 -12.98 -10.63
N HIS A 246 -8.26 -13.82 -9.88
CA HIS A 246 -9.38 -13.39 -9.05
C HIS A 246 -8.88 -13.14 -7.63
N GLY A 247 -9.20 -11.99 -7.08
CA GLY A 247 -8.88 -11.65 -5.70
C GLY A 247 -10.03 -10.94 -5.02
N PHE A 248 -9.93 -10.81 -3.70
CA PHE A 248 -10.93 -10.13 -2.91
C PHE A 248 -10.32 -9.44 -1.69
N ARG A 249 -11.10 -8.57 -1.07
CA ARG A 249 -10.78 -7.92 0.20
C ARG A 249 -12.05 -7.86 1.04
N VAL A 250 -12.05 -8.46 2.22
CA VAL A 250 -13.12 -8.25 3.20
C VAL A 250 -13.10 -6.79 3.69
N PRO A 251 -14.25 -6.22 4.09
CA PRO A 251 -14.28 -4.93 4.76
C PRO A 251 -13.31 -4.94 5.96
N SER A 252 -12.57 -3.83 6.14
CA SER A 252 -11.71 -3.69 7.33
C SER A 252 -12.55 -3.50 8.58
N SER A 253 -11.98 -3.74 9.77
CA SER A 253 -12.65 -3.38 11.04
C SER A 253 -13.10 -1.92 11.08
N GLY A 254 -12.32 -1.01 10.47
CA GLY A 254 -12.72 0.39 10.32
C GLY A 254 -13.88 0.60 9.34
N ASP A 255 -13.98 -0.18 8.27
CA ASP A 255 -15.13 -0.14 7.36
C ASP A 255 -16.41 -0.58 8.07
N LEU A 256 -16.32 -1.67 8.85
CA LEU A 256 -17.43 -2.35 9.53
C LEU A 256 -17.92 -1.66 10.81
N PHE A 257 -16.99 -1.11 11.60
CA PHE A 257 -17.29 -0.68 12.98
C PHE A 257 -17.12 0.83 13.21
N ARG A 258 -16.55 1.57 12.25
CA ARG A 258 -16.41 3.04 12.32
C ARG A 258 -17.36 3.77 11.36
N GLY A 259 -18.63 3.41 11.38
CA GLY A 259 -19.71 3.99 10.54
C GLY A 259 -21.10 3.74 11.14
N THR A 260 -22.17 4.18 10.47
CA THR A 260 -23.56 4.01 10.94
C THR A 260 -23.90 2.53 11.14
N ALA A 261 -24.51 2.20 12.29
CA ALA A 261 -24.73 0.84 12.77
C ALA A 261 -25.52 -0.05 11.78
N SER A 262 -26.50 0.50 11.09
CA SER A 262 -27.42 -0.22 10.20
C SER A 262 -26.80 -0.66 8.88
N THR A 263 -25.82 0.07 8.35
CA THR A 263 -25.23 -0.19 7.02
C THR A 263 -23.85 -0.82 7.09
N ALA A 264 -23.05 -0.47 8.10
CA ALA A 264 -21.64 -0.86 8.15
C ALA A 264 -21.43 -2.37 8.34
N ILE A 265 -22.31 -3.05 9.08
CA ILE A 265 -22.23 -4.50 9.33
C ILE A 265 -22.72 -5.37 8.14
N ASN A 266 -23.35 -4.76 7.14
CA ASN A 266 -23.88 -5.45 5.96
C ASN A 266 -22.94 -5.37 4.74
N LEU A 267 -21.72 -4.85 4.93
CA LEU A 267 -20.74 -4.71 3.85
C LEU A 267 -20.26 -6.08 3.37
N LYS A 268 -20.27 -6.26 2.06
CA LYS A 268 -19.75 -7.45 1.36
C LYS A 268 -18.26 -7.28 1.04
N PRO A 269 -17.54 -8.40 0.81
CA PRO A 269 -16.19 -8.32 0.29
C PRO A 269 -16.12 -7.67 -1.10
N ILE A 270 -15.12 -6.84 -1.29
CA ILE A 270 -14.73 -6.27 -2.56
C ILE A 270 -14.09 -7.37 -3.40
N LYS A 271 -14.44 -7.50 -4.68
CA LYS A 271 -13.88 -8.51 -5.59
C LYS A 271 -13.16 -7.84 -6.75
N ALA A 272 -12.06 -8.43 -7.21
CA ALA A 272 -11.28 -7.93 -8.34
C ALA A 272 -10.96 -9.07 -9.31
N ASP A 273 -11.35 -8.88 -10.57
CA ASP A 273 -10.96 -9.73 -11.69
C ASP A 273 -9.86 -9.01 -12.47
N SER A 274 -8.64 -9.55 -12.51
CA SER A 274 -7.49 -8.94 -13.19
C SER A 274 -6.97 -9.84 -14.32
N TYR A 275 -6.75 -9.23 -15.48
CA TYR A 275 -6.19 -9.85 -16.67
C TYR A 275 -4.93 -9.08 -17.08
N GLU A 276 -3.85 -9.79 -17.37
CA GLU A 276 -2.58 -9.19 -17.77
C GLU A 276 -1.99 -9.95 -18.94
N LEU A 277 -1.50 -9.22 -19.94
CA LEU A 277 -0.77 -9.74 -21.09
C LEU A 277 0.53 -8.95 -21.20
N GLY A 278 1.66 -9.65 -21.27
CA GLY A 278 2.94 -8.97 -21.32
C GLY A 278 4.05 -9.76 -21.97
N THR A 279 5.19 -9.11 -22.08
CA THR A 279 6.43 -9.70 -22.55
C THR A 279 7.60 -9.14 -21.78
N ARG A 280 8.60 -9.98 -21.56
CA ARG A 280 9.84 -9.61 -20.88
C ARG A 280 10.99 -10.34 -21.51
N GLY A 281 12.15 -9.70 -21.52
CA GLY A 281 13.32 -10.31 -22.09
C GLY A 281 14.53 -9.40 -22.14
N LYS A 282 15.54 -9.90 -22.85
CA LYS A 282 16.76 -9.18 -23.18
C LYS A 282 16.93 -9.18 -24.68
N PHE A 283 17.52 -8.11 -25.20
CA PHE A 283 17.82 -7.99 -26.63
C PHE A 283 19.26 -7.51 -26.84
N ALA A 284 20.01 -8.26 -27.65
CA ALA A 284 21.40 -7.98 -28.01
C ALA A 284 22.38 -7.77 -26.82
N GLY A 285 22.03 -8.22 -25.62
CA GLY A 285 22.81 -7.98 -24.39
C GLY A 285 22.84 -6.52 -23.90
N ILE A 286 22.21 -5.60 -24.64
CA ILE A 286 22.22 -4.15 -24.39
C ILE A 286 20.90 -3.71 -23.74
N PHE A 287 19.79 -4.32 -24.14
CA PHE A 287 18.45 -3.95 -23.70
C PHE A 287 17.88 -5.02 -22.77
N THR A 288 17.25 -4.58 -21.70
CA THR A 288 16.33 -5.37 -20.88
C THR A 288 14.97 -4.69 -20.90
N PHE A 289 13.90 -5.45 -21.05
CA PHE A 289 12.56 -4.88 -21.02
C PHE A 289 11.58 -5.79 -20.29
N ASN A 290 10.56 -5.16 -19.72
CA ASN A 290 9.38 -5.79 -19.17
C ASN A 290 8.18 -4.89 -19.49
N THR A 291 7.25 -5.39 -20.27
CA THR A 291 6.07 -4.62 -20.68
C THR A 291 4.81 -5.42 -20.45
N ALA A 292 3.78 -4.78 -19.93
CA ALA A 292 2.49 -5.41 -19.72
C ALA A 292 1.35 -4.45 -20.09
N VAL A 293 0.26 -5.02 -20.58
CA VAL A 293 -1.05 -4.37 -20.62
C VAL A 293 -1.96 -5.10 -19.65
N TYR A 294 -2.71 -4.35 -18.86
CA TYR A 294 -3.60 -4.94 -17.87
C TYR A 294 -5.00 -4.35 -17.93
N TYR A 295 -5.96 -5.15 -17.51
CA TYR A 295 -7.34 -4.77 -17.28
C TYR A 295 -7.82 -5.42 -15.98
N MET A 296 -8.31 -4.60 -15.07
CA MET A 296 -8.84 -5.02 -13.79
C MET A 296 -10.22 -4.41 -13.57
N LEU A 297 -11.17 -5.25 -13.19
CA LEU A 297 -12.52 -4.85 -12.83
C LEU A 297 -12.78 -5.17 -11.36
N LYS A 298 -13.02 -4.12 -10.58
CA LYS A 298 -13.36 -4.22 -9.17
C LYS A 298 -14.87 -4.03 -8.98
N LYS A 299 -15.49 -4.97 -8.28
CA LYS A 299 -16.94 -5.05 -8.02
C LYS A 299 -17.17 -5.00 -6.51
N ASP A 300 -18.38 -4.62 -6.14
CA ASP A 300 -18.80 -4.46 -4.74
C ASP A 300 -17.86 -3.50 -3.99
N ASP A 301 -17.36 -2.46 -4.65
CA ASP A 301 -16.45 -1.49 -4.03
C ASP A 301 -17.19 -0.73 -2.93
N ILE A 302 -16.48 -0.52 -1.80
CA ILE A 302 -17.05 0.14 -0.62
C ILE A 302 -16.87 1.63 -0.80
N VAL A 303 -17.98 2.35 -0.94
CA VAL A 303 -18.01 3.78 -1.18
C VAL A 303 -18.87 4.49 -0.14
N SER A 304 -18.61 5.78 0.04
CA SER A 304 -19.45 6.63 0.89
C SER A 304 -20.71 7.05 0.14
N PHE A 305 -21.87 6.88 0.78
CA PHE A 305 -23.18 7.26 0.28
C PHE A 305 -23.78 8.29 1.23
N SER A 306 -24.38 9.36 0.71
CA SER A 306 -25.11 10.33 1.53
C SER A 306 -26.59 10.04 1.43
N SER A 307 -27.19 9.60 2.54
CA SER A 307 -28.62 9.32 2.61
C SER A 307 -29.43 10.61 2.49
N SER A 308 -30.72 10.48 2.18
CA SER A 308 -31.65 11.62 2.11
C SER A 308 -31.80 12.38 3.44
N THR A 309 -31.32 11.82 4.54
CA THR A 309 -31.27 12.45 5.87
C THR A 309 -29.95 13.16 6.16
N GLY A 310 -29.00 13.18 5.21
CA GLY A 310 -27.71 13.87 5.32
C GLY A 310 -26.63 13.09 6.07
N VAL A 311 -26.88 11.83 6.44
CA VAL A 311 -25.89 10.96 7.09
C VAL A 311 -25.03 10.27 6.02
N SER A 312 -23.71 10.26 6.24
CA SER A 312 -22.80 9.50 5.38
C SER A 312 -22.72 8.04 5.83
N GLU A 313 -23.07 7.13 4.94
CA GLU A 313 -23.06 5.68 5.13
C GLU A 313 -21.99 5.05 4.22
N ARG A 314 -21.58 3.81 4.50
CA ARG A 314 -20.73 3.02 3.60
C ARG A 314 -21.56 1.92 2.98
N LEU A 315 -21.47 1.75 1.65
CA LEU A 315 -22.22 0.72 0.91
C LEU A 315 -21.36 0.10 -0.20
N ASN A 316 -21.64 -1.15 -0.56
CA ASN A 316 -21.09 -1.80 -1.75
C ASN A 316 -21.82 -1.32 -3.01
N ALA A 317 -21.63 -0.06 -3.37
CA ALA A 317 -22.30 0.58 -4.52
C ALA A 317 -21.32 0.99 -5.63
N GLY A 318 -20.02 0.77 -5.43
CA GLY A 318 -18.99 1.10 -6.39
C GLY A 318 -18.65 -0.06 -7.31
N LYS A 319 -18.47 0.23 -8.60
CA LYS A 319 -17.78 -0.62 -9.56
C LYS A 319 -16.71 0.22 -10.22
N THR A 320 -15.47 -0.26 -10.25
CA THR A 320 -14.32 0.49 -10.75
C THR A 320 -13.57 -0.32 -11.80
N GLU A 321 -13.11 0.37 -12.84
CA GLU A 321 -12.33 -0.19 -13.95
C GLU A 321 -10.95 0.44 -13.94
N HIS A 322 -9.92 -0.40 -13.94
CA HIS A 322 -8.52 0.00 -13.93
C HIS A 322 -7.84 -0.69 -15.12
N LYS A 323 -7.26 0.08 -16.02
CA LYS A 323 -6.55 -0.48 -17.17
C LYS A 323 -5.36 0.37 -17.52
N GLY A 324 -4.30 -0.24 -18.00
CA GLY A 324 -3.08 0.50 -18.29
C GLY A 324 -2.04 -0.32 -19.01
N ILE A 325 -0.94 0.37 -19.28
CA ILE A 325 0.27 -0.16 -19.87
C ILE A 325 1.41 0.16 -18.90
N GLU A 326 2.26 -0.83 -18.66
CA GLU A 326 3.46 -0.69 -17.85
C GLU A 326 4.67 -1.04 -18.70
N LEU A 327 5.74 -0.26 -18.56
CA LEU A 327 7.01 -0.41 -19.28
C LEU A 327 8.15 -0.24 -18.28
N GLY A 328 8.97 -1.28 -18.16
CA GLY A 328 10.32 -1.22 -17.62
C GLY A 328 11.32 -1.41 -18.74
N LEU A 329 12.30 -0.51 -18.85
CA LEU A 329 13.36 -0.52 -19.84
C LEU A 329 14.71 -0.25 -19.17
N GLY A 330 15.68 -1.12 -19.41
CA GLY A 330 17.09 -0.92 -19.07
C GLY A 330 17.93 -0.94 -20.34
N VAL A 331 18.81 0.05 -20.50
CA VAL A 331 19.70 0.17 -21.67
C VAL A 331 21.14 0.37 -21.21
N LYS A 332 22.04 -0.49 -21.64
CA LYS A 332 23.49 -0.42 -21.37
C LYS A 332 24.26 -0.16 -22.66
N PRO A 333 24.23 1.07 -23.21
CA PRO A 333 24.88 1.37 -24.49
C PRO A 333 26.39 1.15 -24.42
N ILE A 334 27.01 1.38 -23.26
CA ILE A 334 28.41 1.09 -22.95
C ILE A 334 28.54 0.64 -21.48
N ASN A 335 29.62 -0.07 -21.13
CA ASN A 335 29.79 -0.70 -19.80
C ASN A 335 29.69 0.22 -18.57
N ARG A 336 29.77 1.54 -18.76
CA ARG A 336 29.77 2.54 -17.67
C ARG A 336 28.52 3.42 -17.63
N VAL A 337 27.62 3.27 -18.61
CA VAL A 337 26.40 4.07 -18.72
C VAL A 337 25.22 3.13 -18.74
N GLU A 338 24.24 3.39 -17.88
CA GLU A 338 23.00 2.63 -17.82
C GLU A 338 21.83 3.60 -17.75
N LEU A 339 20.85 3.43 -18.64
CA LEU A 339 19.60 4.17 -18.62
C LEU A 339 18.51 3.23 -18.16
N ASN A 340 17.90 3.52 -17.03
CA ASN A 340 16.76 2.78 -16.48
C ASN A 340 15.51 3.63 -16.57
N THR A 341 14.41 3.08 -17.04
CA THR A 341 13.12 3.76 -17.13
C THR A 341 12.00 2.84 -16.69
N SER A 342 11.14 3.35 -15.80
CA SER A 342 9.88 2.76 -15.41
C SER A 342 8.76 3.74 -15.75
N LEU A 343 7.75 3.28 -16.48
CA LEU A 343 6.61 4.08 -16.90
C LEU A 343 5.32 3.28 -16.69
N SER A 344 4.33 3.91 -16.05
CA SER A 344 2.96 3.41 -16.00
C SER A 344 2.04 4.45 -16.62
N TYR A 345 1.26 4.03 -17.61
CA TYR A 345 0.17 4.81 -18.18
C TYR A 345 -1.16 4.12 -17.93
N ALA A 346 -2.02 4.69 -17.09
CA ALA A 346 -3.22 4.02 -16.61
C ALA A 346 -4.46 4.92 -16.65
N SER A 347 -5.63 4.30 -16.72
CA SER A 347 -6.93 4.94 -16.58
C SER A 347 -7.72 4.21 -15.51
N HIS A 348 -8.13 4.94 -14.48
CA HIS A 348 -8.93 4.43 -13.37
C HIS A 348 -10.26 5.18 -13.34
N ARG A 349 -11.38 4.47 -13.50
CA ARG A 349 -12.71 5.07 -13.64
C ARG A 349 -13.75 4.37 -12.78
N TYR A 350 -14.75 5.12 -12.34
CA TYR A 350 -15.99 4.56 -11.82
C TYR A 350 -16.83 4.05 -12.98
N LYS A 351 -17.14 2.75 -13.00
CA LYS A 351 -18.16 2.16 -13.87
C LYS A 351 -19.57 2.39 -13.32
N SER A 352 -19.69 2.35 -12.00
CA SER A 352 -20.91 2.69 -11.26
C SER A 352 -20.49 3.33 -9.95
N TYR A 353 -20.96 4.53 -9.66
CA TYR A 353 -20.82 5.14 -8.35
C TYR A 353 -21.90 6.21 -8.12
N LYS A 354 -23.01 5.80 -7.51
CA LYS A 354 -24.10 6.70 -7.10
C LYS A 354 -23.97 6.99 -5.62
N VAL A 355 -23.71 8.26 -5.29
CA VAL A 355 -23.54 8.73 -3.89
C VAL A 355 -24.88 9.10 -3.27
N SER A 356 -25.87 9.43 -4.10
CA SER A 356 -27.26 9.69 -3.70
C SER A 356 -28.18 9.53 -4.93
N ASN A 357 -29.48 9.75 -4.75
CA ASN A 357 -30.43 9.78 -5.88
C ASN A 357 -30.17 10.94 -6.87
N THR A 358 -29.42 11.96 -6.45
CA THR A 358 -29.16 13.17 -7.25
C THR A 358 -27.69 13.31 -7.65
N THR A 359 -26.79 12.51 -7.09
CA THR A 359 -25.35 12.59 -7.35
C THR A 359 -24.80 11.26 -7.86
N ASP A 360 -24.33 11.28 -9.10
CA ASP A 360 -23.76 10.13 -9.81
C ASP A 360 -22.38 10.49 -10.39
N PHE A 361 -21.36 9.75 -9.98
CA PHE A 361 -19.98 9.87 -10.47
C PHE A 361 -19.60 8.74 -11.43
N SER A 362 -20.55 7.96 -11.93
CA SER A 362 -20.32 6.95 -12.96
C SER A 362 -19.71 7.59 -14.22
N GLY A 363 -18.72 6.91 -14.80
CA GLY A 363 -17.94 7.37 -15.95
C GLY A 363 -16.78 8.32 -15.60
N LYS A 364 -16.77 8.91 -14.40
CA LYS A 364 -15.71 9.81 -13.92
C LYS A 364 -14.43 9.04 -13.62
N GLU A 365 -13.31 9.74 -13.68
CA GLU A 365 -12.01 9.23 -13.26
C GLU A 365 -11.91 9.27 -11.74
N ILE A 366 -11.27 8.24 -11.18
CA ILE A 366 -11.00 8.17 -9.75
C ILE A 366 -10.03 9.31 -9.39
N PRO A 367 -10.32 10.16 -8.40
CA PRO A 367 -9.44 11.25 -8.03
C PRO A 367 -8.12 10.72 -7.44
N GLN A 368 -7.09 11.57 -7.48
CA GLN A 368 -5.73 11.23 -7.01
C GLN A 368 -5.08 10.03 -7.73
N ALA A 369 -5.63 9.61 -8.86
CA ALA A 369 -5.13 8.52 -9.68
C ALA A 369 -4.53 9.08 -11.00
N PRO A 370 -3.27 9.55 -11.01
CA PRO A 370 -2.64 10.10 -12.19
C PRO A 370 -2.55 9.09 -13.32
N ARG A 371 -2.79 9.58 -14.54
CA ARG A 371 -2.69 8.74 -15.74
C ARG A 371 -1.27 8.33 -16.08
N THR A 372 -0.28 9.06 -15.57
CA THR A 372 1.13 8.85 -15.92
C THR A 372 1.96 8.94 -14.67
N ILE A 373 2.74 7.90 -14.40
CA ILE A 373 3.79 7.89 -13.39
C ILE A 373 5.03 7.40 -14.11
N ALA A 374 6.13 8.15 -14.03
CA ALA A 374 7.39 7.73 -14.65
C ALA A 374 8.58 8.04 -13.75
N ASN A 375 9.60 7.20 -13.86
CA ASN A 375 10.91 7.39 -13.26
C ASN A 375 11.96 6.98 -14.30
N THR A 376 12.88 7.87 -14.61
CA THR A 376 13.99 7.60 -15.52
C THR A 376 15.29 8.01 -14.85
N ALA A 377 16.23 7.07 -14.71
CA ALA A 377 17.54 7.30 -14.14
C ALA A 377 18.63 7.03 -15.18
N LEU A 378 19.57 7.96 -15.31
CA LEU A 378 20.79 7.79 -16.07
C LEU A 378 21.95 7.65 -15.10
N ASP A 379 22.49 6.44 -15.00
CA ASP A 379 23.63 6.07 -14.19
C ASP A 379 24.92 6.16 -15.01
N TYR A 380 25.94 6.76 -14.41
CA TYR A 380 27.28 6.84 -14.96
C TYR A 380 28.32 6.42 -13.92
N LYS A 381 29.21 5.51 -14.29
CA LYS A 381 30.29 4.98 -13.43
C LYS A 381 31.67 5.37 -13.99
N PRO A 382 32.09 6.64 -13.88
CA PRO A 382 33.40 7.08 -14.30
C PRO A 382 34.51 6.50 -13.42
N ALA A 383 35.68 6.27 -14.01
CA ALA A 383 36.86 5.83 -13.27
C ALA A 383 37.29 6.85 -12.18
N LEU A 384 37.04 8.14 -12.41
CA LEU A 384 37.31 9.24 -11.45
C LEU A 384 36.63 9.02 -10.10
N LEU A 385 35.48 8.32 -10.05
CA LEU A 385 34.75 8.09 -8.80
C LEU A 385 35.22 6.85 -8.03
N ASN A 386 36.33 6.24 -8.47
CA ASN A 386 37.00 5.10 -7.81
C ASN A 386 36.07 3.89 -7.52
N GLY A 387 35.10 3.63 -8.39
CA GLY A 387 34.08 2.59 -8.20
C GLY A 387 32.72 3.10 -7.71
N GLY A 388 32.62 4.40 -7.40
CA GLY A 388 31.38 5.12 -7.18
C GLY A 388 30.61 5.40 -8.48
N PHE A 389 29.51 6.15 -8.35
CA PHE A 389 28.62 6.48 -9.47
C PHE A 389 28.11 7.91 -9.39
N ALA A 390 27.67 8.43 -10.52
CA ALA A 390 26.86 9.63 -10.63
C ALA A 390 25.55 9.27 -11.33
N GLU A 391 24.43 9.77 -10.82
CA GLU A 391 23.10 9.49 -11.33
C GLU A 391 22.32 10.80 -11.43
N ILE A 392 21.61 10.97 -12.55
CA ILE A 392 20.53 11.94 -12.67
C ILE A 392 19.22 11.19 -12.86
N GLU A 393 18.22 11.52 -12.04
CA GLU A 393 16.91 10.90 -12.04
C GLU A 393 15.84 11.94 -12.35
N TRP A 394 14.95 11.61 -13.27
CA TRP A 394 13.72 12.34 -13.57
C TRP A 394 12.52 11.57 -13.02
N VAL A 395 11.71 12.23 -12.19
CA VAL A 395 10.48 11.69 -11.63
C VAL A 395 9.29 12.50 -12.13
N ARG A 396 8.32 11.82 -12.75
CA ARG A 396 7.10 12.41 -13.30
C ARG A 396 5.87 11.91 -12.55
N LEU A 397 5.07 12.86 -12.05
CA LEU A 397 3.70 12.61 -11.60
C LEU A 397 2.73 13.37 -12.50
N GLY A 398 1.93 12.65 -13.28
CA GLY A 398 0.98 13.22 -14.24
C GLY A 398 -0.15 14.05 -13.60
N LYS A 399 -0.90 14.74 -14.45
CA LYS A 399 -2.13 15.44 -14.06
C LYS A 399 -3.16 14.42 -13.53
N TYR A 400 -3.93 14.82 -12.52
CA TYR A 400 -5.06 14.05 -12.00
C TYR A 400 -6.20 14.94 -11.49
N TRP A 401 -7.38 14.35 -11.35
CA TRP A 401 -8.56 14.98 -10.73
C TRP A 401 -8.45 14.97 -9.22
N MET A 402 -8.80 16.09 -8.58
CA MET A 402 -8.69 16.24 -7.12
C MET A 402 -9.94 15.78 -6.37
N ASN A 403 -11.06 15.56 -7.08
CA ASN A 403 -12.36 15.17 -6.53
C ASN A 403 -13.15 14.23 -7.48
N ASP A 404 -14.11 13.51 -6.91
CA ASP A 404 -14.94 12.52 -7.63
C ASP A 404 -15.78 13.13 -8.76
N ALA A 405 -16.24 14.37 -8.58
CA ALA A 405 -17.00 15.10 -9.61
C ALA A 405 -16.15 15.45 -10.85
N ASN A 406 -14.82 15.33 -10.75
CA ASN A 406 -13.84 15.73 -11.76
C ASN A 406 -14.04 17.20 -12.18
N THR A 407 -14.01 18.13 -11.21
CA THR A 407 -14.17 19.57 -11.47
C THR A 407 -12.88 20.37 -11.26
N GLU A 408 -11.92 19.83 -10.51
CA GLU A 408 -10.63 20.48 -10.27
C GLU A 408 -9.48 19.49 -10.47
N THR A 409 -8.34 19.98 -10.96
CA THR A 409 -7.18 19.14 -11.28
C THR A 409 -5.91 19.69 -10.66
N TYR A 410 -5.04 18.76 -10.26
CA TYR A 410 -3.64 19.06 -10.01
C TYR A 410 -2.85 18.80 -11.28
N LYS A 411 -2.02 19.76 -11.68
CA LYS A 411 -1.25 19.69 -12.94
C LYS A 411 -0.21 18.56 -12.96
N GLY A 412 0.12 18.01 -11.78
CA GLY A 412 1.24 17.10 -11.63
C GLY A 412 2.57 17.86 -11.54
N HIS A 413 3.67 17.14 -11.54
CA HIS A 413 5.01 17.71 -11.46
C HIS A 413 6.07 16.81 -12.11
N ASP A 414 7.27 17.37 -12.16
CA ASP A 414 8.49 16.81 -12.72
C ASP A 414 9.58 17.22 -11.75
N LEU A 415 10.28 16.25 -11.19
CA LEU A 415 11.39 16.47 -10.29
C LEU A 415 12.65 15.91 -10.91
N PHE A 416 13.75 16.61 -10.71
CA PHE A 416 15.08 16.14 -11.07
C PHE A 416 15.89 15.95 -9.80
N ASN A 417 16.44 14.77 -9.63
CA ASN A 417 17.27 14.41 -8.49
C ASN A 417 18.67 14.06 -9.00
N VAL A 418 19.68 14.29 -8.16
CA VAL A 418 21.06 13.95 -8.44
C VAL A 418 21.62 13.16 -7.28
N ARG A 419 22.30 12.06 -7.57
CA ARG A 419 23.02 11.25 -6.59
C ARG A 419 24.45 11.07 -7.07
N VAL A 420 25.41 11.23 -6.16
CA VAL A 420 26.82 10.96 -6.44
C VAL A 420 27.40 10.18 -5.28
N SER A 421 28.20 9.15 -5.59
CA SER A 421 29.01 8.44 -4.62
C SER A 421 30.47 8.38 -5.05
N TYR A 422 31.34 8.30 -4.06
CA TYR A 422 32.77 8.12 -4.21
C TYR A 422 33.22 7.01 -3.27
N SER A 423 33.79 5.94 -3.81
CA SER A 423 34.34 4.87 -3.00
C SER A 423 35.74 5.26 -2.53
N ILE A 424 35.88 5.60 -1.25
CA ILE A 424 37.17 5.95 -0.64
C ILE A 424 38.04 4.68 -0.55
N SER A 425 37.43 3.57 -0.18
CA SER A 425 38.04 2.24 -0.15
C SER A 425 37.00 1.15 -0.43
N LYS A 426 37.37 -0.12 -0.31
CA LYS A 426 36.40 -1.24 -0.41
C LYS A 426 35.35 -1.21 0.71
N GLN A 427 35.65 -0.59 1.85
CA GLN A 427 34.78 -0.55 3.02
C GLN A 427 34.05 0.78 3.16
N TRP A 428 34.64 1.88 2.68
CA TRP A 428 34.14 3.24 2.87
C TRP A 428 33.63 3.83 1.57
N GLU A 429 32.40 4.33 1.60
CA GLU A 429 31.76 5.06 0.49
C GLU A 429 31.17 6.37 1.01
N LEU A 430 31.60 7.49 0.44
CA LEU A 430 30.98 8.79 0.65
C LEU A 430 29.86 8.96 -0.38
N TYR A 431 28.70 9.48 0.02
CA TYR A 431 27.64 9.83 -0.90
C TYR A 431 27.04 11.20 -0.59
N ALA A 432 26.53 11.83 -1.65
CA ALA A 432 25.70 13.00 -1.56
C ALA A 432 24.49 12.82 -2.50
N LYS A 433 23.34 13.36 -2.09
CA LYS A 433 22.16 13.44 -2.97
C LYS A 433 21.46 14.77 -2.80
N VAL A 434 20.94 15.28 -3.91
CA VAL A 434 20.08 16.45 -3.98
C VAL A 434 18.76 15.99 -4.59
N ILE A 435 17.68 16.12 -3.83
CA ILE A 435 16.34 15.90 -4.37
C ILE A 435 15.73 17.24 -4.78
N ASN A 436 14.92 17.24 -5.84
CA ASN A 436 14.28 18.45 -6.37
C ASN A 436 15.30 19.57 -6.66
N ILE A 437 16.31 19.28 -7.49
CA ILE A 437 17.42 20.22 -7.77
C ILE A 437 16.95 21.56 -8.36
N ALA A 438 15.85 21.54 -9.10
CA ALA A 438 15.21 22.72 -9.69
C ALA A 438 14.39 23.55 -8.67
N ASP A 439 14.32 23.11 -7.41
CA ASP A 439 13.57 23.75 -6.32
C ASP A 439 12.11 24.03 -6.69
N LYS A 440 11.49 23.07 -7.38
CA LYS A 440 10.10 23.18 -7.84
C LYS A 440 9.18 23.11 -6.63
N LEU A 441 8.30 24.10 -6.49
CA LEU A 441 7.16 23.98 -5.58
C LEU A 441 6.18 22.94 -6.13
N TYR A 442 5.97 21.87 -5.37
CA TYR A 442 5.03 20.81 -5.72
C TYR A 442 4.28 20.31 -4.49
N ALA A 443 3.14 19.68 -4.71
CA ALA A 443 2.40 18.94 -3.72
C ALA A 443 2.61 17.43 -3.89
N GLU A 444 2.91 16.72 -2.81
CA GLU A 444 2.90 15.25 -2.73
C GLU A 444 1.48 14.70 -2.83
N ARG A 445 0.52 15.45 -2.29
CA ARG A 445 -0.90 15.14 -2.40
C ARG A 445 -1.70 16.41 -2.59
N ALA A 446 -2.59 16.43 -3.56
CA ALA A 446 -3.59 17.47 -3.74
C ALA A 446 -4.98 16.81 -3.76
N SER A 447 -5.92 17.32 -2.98
CA SER A 447 -7.30 16.80 -2.91
C SER A 447 -8.30 17.91 -2.73
N LYS A 448 -9.55 17.64 -3.12
CA LYS A 448 -10.71 18.48 -2.82
C LYS A 448 -11.88 17.59 -2.41
N SER A 449 -12.59 17.99 -1.36
CA SER A 449 -13.77 17.29 -0.86
C SER A 449 -14.96 18.23 -0.92
N GLY A 450 -16.06 17.82 -1.57
CA GLY A 450 -17.28 18.61 -1.65
C GLY A 450 -17.04 20.06 -2.09
N SER A 451 -17.59 21.00 -1.31
CA SER A 451 -17.43 22.45 -1.49
C SER A 451 -16.20 23.03 -0.80
N ASP A 452 -15.44 22.23 -0.04
CA ASP A 452 -14.27 22.75 0.68
C ASP A 452 -13.19 23.22 -0.30
N PRO A 453 -12.33 24.17 0.13
CA PRO A 453 -11.16 24.53 -0.65
C PRO A 453 -10.28 23.32 -0.96
N ALA A 454 -9.63 23.35 -2.12
CA ALA A 454 -8.58 22.40 -2.45
C ALA A 454 -7.43 22.49 -1.45
N LEU A 455 -6.95 21.33 -1.00
CA LEU A 455 -5.85 21.18 -0.06
C LEU A 455 -4.64 20.54 -0.74
N PHE A 456 -3.45 21.07 -0.46
CA PHE A 456 -2.17 20.69 -1.04
C PHE A 456 -1.18 20.35 0.09
N ALA A 457 -0.77 19.10 0.19
CA ALA A 457 0.33 18.67 1.06
C ALA A 457 1.65 19.00 0.35
N PRO A 458 2.42 20.00 0.82
CA PRO A 458 3.66 20.42 0.17
C PRO A 458 4.69 19.30 0.19
N GLY A 459 5.37 19.10 -0.93
CA GLY A 459 6.52 18.21 -0.99
C GLY A 459 7.79 18.89 -0.49
N GLN A 460 8.85 18.09 -0.30
CA GLN A 460 10.12 18.61 0.16
C GLN A 460 10.69 19.64 -0.86
N PRO A 461 11.17 20.81 -0.40
CA PRO A 461 11.88 21.73 -1.28
C PRO A 461 13.20 21.09 -1.75
N ARG A 462 14.03 21.82 -2.48
CA ARG A 462 15.38 21.34 -2.76
C ARG A 462 16.09 20.94 -1.47
N THR A 463 16.36 19.64 -1.32
CA THR A 463 16.88 19.07 -0.08
C THR A 463 18.20 18.36 -0.34
N PHE A 464 19.19 18.65 0.49
CA PHE A 464 20.54 18.12 0.40
C PHE A 464 20.75 17.06 1.46
N PHE A 465 21.36 15.96 1.08
CA PHE A 465 21.80 14.91 1.98
C PHE A 465 23.25 14.58 1.66
N ALA A 466 24.02 14.26 2.70
CA ALA A 466 25.36 13.70 2.58
C ALA A 466 25.53 12.64 3.67
N GLY A 467 26.34 11.63 3.40
CA GLY A 467 26.58 10.56 4.36
C GLY A 467 27.77 9.69 3.99
N LEU A 468 28.18 8.88 4.94
CA LEU A 468 29.30 7.96 4.84
C LEU A 468 28.80 6.55 5.17
N ASN A 469 29.05 5.60 4.27
CA ASN A 469 28.71 4.20 4.42
C ASN A 469 29.97 3.41 4.78
N TYR A 470 29.88 2.60 5.85
CA TYR A 470 30.91 1.62 6.22
C TYR A 470 30.38 0.19 6.09
N LYS A 471 31.07 -0.66 5.34
CA LYS A 471 30.75 -2.09 5.21
C LYS A 471 31.69 -2.91 6.09
N TRP A 472 31.17 -3.43 7.21
CA TRP A 472 31.89 -4.35 8.08
C TRP A 472 31.87 -5.77 7.50
N GLY A 473 33.04 -6.40 7.34
CA GLY A 473 33.14 -7.83 6.98
C GLY A 473 32.96 -8.17 5.50
N GLY A 474 33.43 -7.31 4.58
CA GLY A 474 33.48 -7.67 3.15
C GLY A 474 34.40 -8.87 2.90
N LYS A 475 33.87 -9.93 2.29
CA LYS A 475 34.70 -10.82 1.46
C LYS A 475 35.22 -10.06 0.26
#